data_AF-A0A1Q6RCB6-F1
#
_entry.id   AF-A0A1Q6RCB6-F1
#
_cell.length_a   1.000
_cell.length_b   1.000
_cell.length_c   1.000
_cell.angle_alpha   90.00
_cell.angle_beta   90.00
_cell.angle_gamma   90.00
#
_symmetry.space_group_name_H-M   'P 1'
#
loop_
_entity.id
_entity.type
_entity.pdbx_description
1 polymer ?
#
loop_
_entity_poly.entity_id
_entity_poly.type
_entity_poly.pdbx_seq_one_letter_code
_entity_poly.pdbx_strand_id
1 'polypeptide(L)'
;MEIKCREAIETAIKNHRVLMDKLYEETSAAVSDPAGVVSAQPRSIIGGRQLLKEYSYEEAAKRLQKQINDLVASQNAMDKLFNARVKAALDSVREAVIPEEVRNFTKPYDYQQQVSNALSFLAVEGKDLTDKTAHSILKPFFNDWDQMHLFERVILQQTGMDDEVSLRHAFPASLGFVLNRADTYLALFNEADMLAENIFLSEKTADKSCKLDEFTVLGGYGSDSYTERAAQDRLLELAGRIDSLLSDKPFTYPAGSIESGQVG
;
A
#
# COMPACT_ATOMS: atom_id res chain seq x y z
N MET A 1 -18.53 10.96 -9.77
CA MET A 1 -18.34 10.00 -8.68
C MET A 1 -17.00 10.36 -8.05
N GLU A 2 -17.00 10.83 -6.81
CA GLU A 2 -15.76 11.20 -6.11
C GLU A 2 -15.10 9.91 -5.63
N ILE A 3 -14.03 9.49 -6.29
CA ILE A 3 -13.30 8.29 -5.89
C ILE A 3 -12.41 8.69 -4.71
N LYS A 4 -12.67 8.10 -3.54
CA LYS A 4 -11.95 8.40 -2.28
C LYS A 4 -11.14 7.19 -1.85
N CYS A 5 -9.92 7.08 -2.39
CA CYS A 5 -8.96 6.02 -2.06
C CYS A 5 -8.74 5.93 -0.55
N ARG A 6 -8.53 7.09 0.08
CA ARG A 6 -8.23 7.20 1.50
C ARG A 6 -9.37 6.67 2.36
N GLU A 7 -10.62 7.01 2.04
CA GLU A 7 -11.78 6.59 2.83
C GLU A 7 -11.95 5.06 2.82
N ALA A 8 -11.76 4.44 1.66
CA ALA A 8 -11.81 2.99 1.52
C ALA A 8 -10.70 2.29 2.31
N ILE A 9 -9.45 2.78 2.22
CA ILE A 9 -8.30 2.25 2.96
C ILE A 9 -8.47 2.47 4.47
N GLU A 10 -8.90 3.65 4.89
CA GLU A 10 -9.16 3.98 6.30
C GLU A 10 -10.22 3.09 6.91
N THR A 11 -11.29 2.81 6.17
CA THR A 11 -12.34 1.88 6.59
C THR A 11 -11.80 0.46 6.76
N ALA A 12 -10.95 -0.01 5.84
CA ALA A 12 -10.32 -1.32 5.95
C ALA A 12 -9.40 -1.41 7.17
N ILE A 13 -8.54 -0.41 7.40
CA ILE A 13 -7.63 -0.36 8.55
C ILE A 13 -8.40 -0.31 9.87
N LYS A 14 -9.46 0.52 9.97
CA LYS A 14 -10.28 0.60 11.19
C LYS A 14 -10.95 -0.74 11.51
N ASN A 15 -11.53 -1.39 10.50
CA ASN A 15 -12.18 -2.69 10.68
C ASN A 15 -11.17 -3.79 11.06
N HIS A 16 -9.97 -3.77 10.45
CA HIS A 16 -8.87 -4.65 10.81
C HIS A 16 -8.50 -4.48 12.29
N ARG A 17 -8.19 -3.24 12.72
CA ARG A 17 -7.79 -2.95 14.10
C ARG A 17 -8.83 -3.39 15.12
N VAL A 18 -10.13 -3.10 14.88
CA VAL A 18 -11.21 -3.53 15.78
C VAL A 18 -11.29 -5.05 15.92
N LEU A 19 -11.13 -5.78 14.81
CA LEU A 19 -11.18 -7.24 14.85
C LEU A 19 -9.94 -7.85 15.51
N MET A 20 -8.77 -7.22 15.32
CA MET A 20 -7.52 -7.61 15.97
C MET A 20 -7.56 -7.38 17.49
N ASP A 21 -8.09 -6.24 17.94
CA ASP A 21 -8.30 -5.96 19.37
C ASP A 21 -9.27 -7.00 19.98
N LYS A 22 -10.34 -7.33 19.27
CA LYS A 22 -11.30 -8.36 19.69
C LYS A 22 -10.67 -9.76 19.77
N LEU A 23 -9.86 -10.14 18.77
CA LEU A 23 -9.12 -11.41 18.78
C LEU A 23 -8.16 -11.45 19.99
N TYR A 24 -7.49 -10.33 20.26
CA TYR A 24 -6.59 -10.21 21.40
C TYR A 24 -7.33 -10.43 22.72
N GLU A 25 -8.45 -9.75 22.92
CA GLU A 25 -9.27 -9.88 24.12
C GLU A 25 -9.79 -11.31 24.31
N GLU A 26 -10.38 -11.91 23.27
CA GLU A 26 -10.97 -13.25 23.34
C GLU A 26 -9.92 -14.33 23.62
N THR A 27 -8.81 -14.30 22.88
CA THR A 27 -7.74 -15.29 23.04
C THR A 27 -6.94 -15.08 24.33
N SER A 28 -6.80 -13.82 24.78
CA SER A 28 -6.22 -13.50 26.10
C SER A 28 -7.09 -14.02 27.23
N ALA A 29 -8.40 -13.78 27.17
CA ALA A 29 -9.32 -14.21 28.21
C ALA A 29 -9.37 -15.74 28.33
N ALA A 30 -9.33 -16.46 27.19
CA ALA A 30 -9.29 -17.91 27.15
C ALA A 30 -8.12 -18.53 27.93
N VAL A 31 -6.97 -17.83 27.99
CA VAL A 31 -5.78 -18.28 28.73
C VAL A 31 -5.62 -17.60 30.10
N SER A 32 -6.21 -16.43 30.32
CA SER A 32 -6.07 -15.68 31.58
C SER A 32 -7.03 -16.14 32.69
N ASP A 33 -8.25 -16.56 32.33
CA ASP A 33 -9.19 -17.15 33.27
C ASP A 33 -9.92 -18.35 32.63
N PRO A 34 -9.40 -19.58 32.76
CA PRO A 34 -10.08 -20.75 32.25
C PRO A 34 -11.43 -21.06 32.95
N ALA A 35 -11.90 -20.24 33.92
CA ALA A 35 -13.17 -20.39 34.64
C ALA A 35 -14.40 -19.69 34.00
N GLY A 36 -14.22 -18.73 33.09
CA GLY A 36 -15.32 -17.93 32.53
C GLY A 36 -15.65 -18.28 31.08
N VAL A 37 -16.94 -18.41 30.74
CA VAL A 37 -17.41 -18.41 29.35
C VAL A 37 -17.09 -17.03 28.75
N VAL A 38 -16.20 -16.97 27.77
CA VAL A 38 -15.81 -15.70 27.13
C VAL A 38 -16.81 -15.42 25.99
N SER A 39 -17.78 -14.57 26.30
CA SER A 39 -18.78 -13.91 25.44
C SER A 39 -20.03 -14.71 25.00
N ALA A 40 -21.18 -14.04 25.07
CA ALA A 40 -22.49 -14.52 24.62
C ALA A 40 -22.76 -14.06 23.18
N GLN A 41 -22.24 -14.79 22.20
CA GLN A 41 -22.61 -14.78 20.76
C GLN A 41 -22.00 -16.05 20.13
N PRO A 42 -22.42 -16.52 18.93
CA PRO A 42 -22.35 -17.95 18.52
C PRO A 42 -20.94 -18.56 18.26
N ARG A 43 -19.86 -17.91 18.73
CA ARG A 43 -18.44 -18.34 18.65
C ARG A 43 -17.72 -18.23 20.00
N SER A 44 -18.36 -18.60 21.11
CA SER A 44 -17.76 -18.51 22.44
C SER A 44 -16.66 -19.55 22.64
N ILE A 45 -15.46 -19.14 23.08
CA ILE A 45 -14.42 -20.07 23.53
C ILE A 45 -14.88 -20.70 24.85
N ILE A 46 -14.94 -22.03 24.89
CA ILE A 46 -15.13 -22.80 26.12
C ILE A 46 -13.79 -22.84 26.85
N GLY A 47 -13.73 -22.20 28.02
CA GLY A 47 -12.52 -22.11 28.84
C GLY A 47 -12.01 -23.47 29.35
N GLY A 48 -10.71 -23.54 29.64
CA GLY A 48 -10.02 -24.79 30.01
C GLY A 48 -10.64 -25.54 31.20
N ARG A 49 -11.11 -24.85 32.25
CA ARG A 49 -11.71 -25.53 33.43
C ARG A 49 -13.06 -26.14 33.12
N GLN A 50 -13.83 -25.55 32.21
CA GLN A 50 -15.10 -26.12 31.77
C GLN A 50 -14.84 -27.40 30.95
N LEU A 51 -13.83 -27.39 30.09
CA LEU A 51 -13.40 -28.60 29.36
C LEU A 51 -12.91 -29.69 30.32
N LEU A 52 -12.19 -29.34 31.39
CA LEU A 52 -11.73 -30.30 32.41
C LEU A 52 -12.86 -30.99 33.19
N LYS A 53 -14.12 -30.52 33.12
CA LYS A 53 -15.27 -31.23 33.70
C LYS A 53 -15.65 -32.48 32.92
N GLU A 54 -15.28 -32.54 31.63
CA GLU A 54 -15.71 -33.58 30.69
C GLU A 54 -14.54 -34.32 30.04
N TYR A 55 -13.33 -33.74 30.05
CA TYR A 55 -12.16 -34.25 29.33
C TYR A 55 -10.92 -34.34 30.23
N SER A 56 -9.95 -35.17 29.83
CA SER A 56 -8.62 -35.21 30.44
C SER A 56 -7.86 -33.88 30.21
N TYR A 57 -6.80 -33.64 30.98
CA TYR A 57 -5.96 -32.44 30.81
C TYR A 57 -5.42 -32.27 29.38
N GLU A 58 -4.92 -33.36 28.79
CA GLU A 58 -4.42 -33.36 27.40
C GLU A 58 -5.52 -33.00 26.40
N GLU A 59 -6.69 -33.62 26.51
CA GLU A 59 -7.79 -33.43 25.57
C GLU A 59 -8.44 -32.05 25.74
N ALA A 60 -8.53 -31.54 26.97
CA ALA A 60 -8.95 -30.17 27.26
C ALA A 60 -7.98 -29.15 26.66
N ALA A 61 -6.67 -29.35 26.78
CA ALA A 61 -5.67 -28.47 26.19
C ALA A 61 -5.74 -28.45 24.66
N LYS A 62 -5.85 -29.63 24.03
CA LYS A 62 -6.02 -29.76 22.57
C LYS A 62 -7.27 -29.04 22.08
N ARG A 63 -8.40 -29.21 22.78
CA ARG A 63 -9.67 -28.55 22.41
C ARG A 63 -9.65 -27.05 22.60
N LEU A 64 -9.02 -26.56 23.68
CA LEU A 64 -8.88 -25.12 23.89
C LEU A 64 -7.98 -24.50 22.83
N GLN A 65 -6.82 -25.11 22.56
CA GLN A 65 -5.91 -24.64 21.51
C GLN A 65 -6.59 -24.65 20.14
N LYS A 66 -7.38 -25.69 19.84
CA LYS A 66 -8.14 -25.76 18.59
C LYS A 66 -9.12 -24.60 18.44
N GLN A 67 -9.90 -24.29 19.49
CA GLN A 67 -10.85 -23.16 19.45
C GLN A 67 -10.13 -21.82 19.21
N ILE A 68 -8.98 -21.61 19.84
CA ILE A 68 -8.15 -20.42 19.61
C ILE A 68 -7.63 -20.39 18.17
N ASN A 69 -7.10 -21.50 17.67
CA ASN A 69 -6.58 -21.60 16.30
C ASN A 69 -7.69 -21.37 15.26
N ASP A 70 -8.90 -21.86 15.49
CA ASP A 70 -10.05 -21.67 14.60
C ASP A 70 -10.46 -20.18 14.53
N LEU A 71 -10.37 -19.45 15.65
CA LEU A 71 -10.59 -18.00 15.67
C LEU A 71 -9.50 -17.23 14.94
N VAL A 72 -8.23 -17.56 15.18
CA VAL A 72 -7.08 -16.98 14.46
C VAL A 72 -7.20 -17.24 12.96
N ALA A 73 -7.58 -18.46 12.55
CA ALA A 73 -7.79 -18.80 11.15
C ALA A 73 -8.97 -18.00 10.53
N SER A 74 -10.07 -17.81 11.27
CA SER A 74 -11.17 -16.96 10.83
C SER A 74 -10.72 -15.50 10.68
N GLN A 75 -9.85 -15.01 11.57
CA GLN A 75 -9.33 -13.65 11.48
C GLN A 75 -8.40 -13.50 10.26
N ASN A 76 -7.47 -14.43 10.06
CA ASN A 76 -6.57 -14.44 8.90
C ASN A 76 -7.34 -14.44 7.56
N ALA A 77 -8.53 -15.07 7.51
CA ALA A 77 -9.40 -15.01 6.34
C ALA A 77 -10.01 -13.61 6.13
N MET A 78 -10.35 -12.90 7.20
CA MET A 78 -10.81 -11.51 7.14
C MET A 78 -9.68 -10.56 6.75
N ASP A 79 -8.47 -10.77 7.25
CA ASP A 79 -7.29 -9.95 6.91
C ASP A 79 -7.00 -10.02 5.41
N LYS A 80 -7.11 -11.20 4.80
CA LYS A 80 -7.03 -11.37 3.34
C LYS A 80 -8.10 -10.57 2.60
N LEU A 81 -9.34 -10.54 3.11
CA LEU A 81 -10.42 -9.75 2.53
C LEU A 81 -10.13 -8.25 2.61
N PHE A 82 -9.64 -7.75 3.75
CA PHE A 82 -9.27 -6.35 3.89
C PHE A 82 -8.10 -5.97 2.98
N ASN A 83 -7.09 -6.84 2.87
CA ASN A 83 -5.95 -6.64 1.98
C ASN A 83 -6.40 -6.54 0.52
N ALA A 84 -7.31 -7.43 0.09
CA ALA A 84 -7.90 -7.37 -1.25
C ALA A 84 -8.71 -6.08 -1.49
N ARG A 85 -9.45 -5.59 -0.49
CA ARG A 85 -10.19 -4.32 -0.58
C ARG A 85 -9.26 -3.11 -0.74
N VAL A 86 -8.15 -3.10 -0.01
CA VAL A 86 -7.12 -2.05 -0.14
C VAL A 86 -6.54 -2.05 -1.55
N LYS A 87 -6.14 -3.22 -2.08
CA LYS A 87 -5.63 -3.33 -3.46
C LYS A 87 -6.66 -2.87 -4.49
N ALA A 88 -7.90 -3.32 -4.38
CA ALA A 88 -8.98 -2.91 -5.28
C ALA A 88 -9.25 -1.39 -5.24
N ALA A 89 -9.13 -0.75 -4.08
CA ALA A 89 -9.25 0.70 -3.96
C ALA A 89 -8.09 1.40 -4.69
N LEU A 90 -6.85 0.95 -4.51
CA LEU A 90 -5.69 1.49 -5.22
C LEU A 90 -5.81 1.34 -6.73
N ASP A 91 -6.22 0.16 -7.21
CA ASP A 91 -6.42 -0.10 -8.64
C ASP A 91 -7.51 0.78 -9.23
N SER A 92 -8.66 0.91 -8.56
CA SER A 92 -9.75 1.78 -9.03
C SER A 92 -9.32 3.25 -9.13
N VAL A 93 -8.46 3.72 -8.23
CA VAL A 93 -7.98 5.11 -8.23
C VAL A 93 -6.89 5.30 -9.26
N ARG A 94 -5.98 4.33 -9.42
CA ARG A 94 -5.02 4.29 -10.52
C ARG A 94 -5.73 4.41 -11.86
N GLU A 95 -6.85 3.70 -12.01
CA GLU A 95 -7.70 3.77 -13.18
C GLU A 95 -8.45 5.10 -13.36
N ALA A 96 -8.55 5.93 -12.34
CA ALA A 96 -9.19 7.24 -12.45
C ALA A 96 -8.19 8.36 -12.70
N VAL A 97 -6.98 8.21 -12.13
CA VAL A 97 -5.96 9.26 -12.07
C VAL A 97 -5.01 9.22 -13.26
N ILE A 98 -4.61 8.01 -13.69
CA ILE A 98 -3.72 7.85 -14.85
C ILE A 98 -4.55 8.03 -16.12
N PRO A 99 -4.18 8.95 -17.03
CA PRO A 99 -4.91 9.15 -18.29
C PRO A 99 -5.11 7.84 -19.05
N GLU A 100 -6.28 7.67 -19.65
CA GLU A 100 -6.61 6.47 -20.41
C GLU A 100 -5.62 6.25 -21.57
N GLU A 101 -5.16 7.34 -22.19
CA GLU A 101 -4.23 7.33 -23.30
C GLU A 101 -2.84 6.81 -22.92
N VAL A 102 -2.45 6.97 -21.65
CA VAL A 102 -1.21 6.39 -21.10
C VAL A 102 -1.42 4.92 -20.76
N ARG A 103 -2.52 4.61 -20.07
CA ARG A 103 -2.79 3.25 -19.57
C ARG A 103 -3.02 2.23 -20.69
N ASN A 104 -3.73 2.65 -21.73
CA ASN A 104 -4.08 1.82 -22.89
C ASN A 104 -3.15 2.11 -24.08
N PHE A 105 -2.01 2.77 -23.85
CA PHE A 105 -1.07 3.09 -24.91
C PHE A 105 -0.60 1.81 -25.61
N THR A 106 -1.01 1.65 -26.86
CA THR A 106 -0.58 0.54 -27.71
C THR A 106 0.45 1.05 -28.70
N LYS A 107 1.65 0.48 -28.65
CA LYS A 107 2.75 0.85 -29.56
C LYS A 107 2.32 0.61 -31.02
N PRO A 108 2.33 1.65 -31.88
CA PRO A 108 2.07 1.49 -33.30
C PRO A 108 3.01 0.46 -33.97
N TYR A 109 2.60 -0.10 -35.11
CA TYR A 109 3.42 -1.07 -35.84
C TYR A 109 4.80 -0.51 -36.23
N ASP A 110 4.85 0.77 -36.58
CA ASP A 110 6.04 1.51 -36.96
C ASP A 110 6.72 2.23 -35.78
N TYR A 111 6.37 1.90 -34.53
CA TYR A 111 6.86 2.62 -33.34
C TYR A 111 8.38 2.70 -33.24
N GLN A 112 9.09 1.60 -33.54
CA GLN A 112 10.55 1.60 -33.54
C GLN A 112 11.14 2.57 -34.59
N GLN A 113 10.50 2.67 -35.76
CA GLN A 113 10.89 3.63 -36.79
C GLN A 113 10.63 5.06 -36.32
N GLN A 114 9.50 5.32 -35.65
CA GLN A 114 9.20 6.63 -35.07
C GLN A 114 10.24 7.03 -34.01
N VAL A 115 10.60 6.11 -33.11
CA VAL A 115 11.66 6.32 -32.11
C VAL A 115 12.99 6.64 -32.80
N SER A 116 13.38 5.85 -33.82
CA SER A 116 14.62 6.08 -34.57
C SER A 116 14.64 7.45 -35.27
N ASN A 117 13.51 7.87 -35.85
CA ASN A 117 13.38 9.17 -36.49
C ASN A 117 13.48 10.30 -35.46
N ALA A 118 12.81 10.16 -34.32
CA ALA A 118 12.88 11.13 -33.23
C ALA A 118 14.31 11.31 -32.71
N LEU A 119 15.02 10.20 -32.44
CA LEU A 119 16.44 10.25 -32.03
C LEU A 119 17.32 10.93 -33.07
N SER A 120 17.06 10.69 -34.36
CA SER A 120 17.80 11.33 -35.46
C SER A 120 17.56 12.83 -35.50
N PHE A 121 16.31 13.30 -35.34
CA PHE A 121 16.00 14.72 -35.27
C PHE A 121 16.62 15.40 -34.04
N LEU A 122 16.55 14.77 -32.87
CA LEU A 122 17.21 15.28 -31.67
C LEU A 122 18.73 15.41 -31.87
N ALA A 123 19.36 14.43 -32.51
CA ALA A 123 20.79 14.47 -32.80
C ALA A 123 21.18 15.57 -33.81
N VAL A 124 20.32 15.90 -34.78
CA VAL A 124 20.55 16.99 -35.74
C VAL A 124 20.54 18.35 -35.05
N GLU A 125 19.59 18.58 -34.15
CA GLU A 125 19.51 19.83 -33.37
C GLU A 125 20.65 19.92 -32.34
N GLY A 126 21.02 18.79 -31.73
CA GLY A 126 22.17 18.67 -30.84
C GLY A 126 22.12 19.66 -29.67
N LYS A 127 23.11 20.55 -29.57
CA LYS A 127 23.21 21.55 -28.50
C LYS A 127 22.26 22.73 -28.68
N ASP A 128 21.76 22.95 -29.89
CA ASP A 128 20.85 24.06 -30.21
C ASP A 128 19.38 23.66 -30.01
N LEU A 129 19.12 22.46 -29.49
CA LEU A 129 17.78 21.94 -29.25
C LEU A 129 17.01 22.86 -28.29
N THR A 130 15.87 23.38 -28.77
CA THR A 130 14.95 24.20 -27.97
C THR A 130 13.76 23.37 -27.46
N ASP A 131 13.13 23.81 -26.37
CA ASP A 131 11.92 23.14 -25.84
C ASP A 131 10.79 23.04 -26.88
N LYS A 132 10.64 24.04 -27.76
CA LYS A 132 9.62 24.01 -28.82
C LYS A 132 9.91 22.92 -29.85
N THR A 133 11.17 22.77 -30.25
CA THR A 133 11.60 21.74 -31.20
C THR A 133 11.49 20.35 -30.57
N ALA A 134 12.01 20.20 -29.34
CA ALA A 134 11.90 18.97 -28.56
C ALA A 134 10.43 18.55 -28.38
N HIS A 135 9.55 19.48 -28.02
CA HIS A 135 8.12 19.22 -27.87
C HIS A 135 7.51 18.69 -29.16
N SER A 136 7.86 19.28 -30.31
CA SER A 136 7.32 18.85 -31.60
C SER A 136 7.78 17.44 -31.99
N ILE A 137 9.03 17.08 -31.66
CA ILE A 137 9.61 15.76 -31.91
C ILE A 137 9.02 14.70 -30.96
N LEU A 138 8.90 15.04 -29.67
CA LEU A 138 8.56 14.11 -28.59
C LEU A 138 7.06 13.92 -28.37
N LYS A 139 6.23 14.84 -28.84
CA LYS A 139 4.76 14.80 -28.65
C LYS A 139 4.10 13.44 -28.96
N PRO A 140 4.49 12.68 -30.01
CA PRO A 140 3.92 11.36 -30.28
C PRO A 140 4.16 10.32 -29.16
N PHE A 141 5.14 10.55 -28.30
CA PHE A 141 5.60 9.60 -27.27
C PHE A 141 5.17 9.98 -25.85
N PHE A 142 4.45 11.09 -25.65
CA PHE A 142 4.08 11.57 -24.31
C PHE A 142 3.28 10.58 -23.46
N ASN A 143 2.65 9.60 -24.11
CA ASN A 143 1.89 8.54 -23.44
C ASN A 143 2.73 7.29 -23.11
N ASP A 144 3.97 7.20 -23.59
CA ASP A 144 4.94 6.15 -23.23
C ASP A 144 6.00 6.75 -22.28
N TRP A 145 5.69 6.74 -20.98
CA TRP A 145 6.57 7.34 -19.97
C TRP A 145 7.95 6.69 -19.92
N ASP A 146 8.04 5.37 -20.13
CA ASP A 146 9.32 4.67 -20.20
C ASP A 146 10.18 5.19 -21.36
N GLN A 147 9.56 5.33 -22.54
CA GLN A 147 10.26 5.88 -23.71
C GLN A 147 10.62 7.36 -23.51
N MET A 148 9.80 8.14 -22.80
CA MET A 148 10.11 9.53 -22.45
C MET A 148 11.34 9.65 -21.55
N HIS A 149 11.54 8.77 -20.57
CA HIS A 149 12.78 8.73 -19.79
C HIS A 149 14.00 8.35 -20.62
N LEU A 150 13.84 7.48 -21.63
CA LEU A 150 14.92 7.20 -22.57
C LEU A 150 15.32 8.44 -23.38
N PHE A 151 14.33 9.22 -23.85
CA PHE A 151 14.60 10.49 -24.52
C PHE A 151 15.24 11.53 -23.61
N GLU A 152 14.79 11.64 -22.35
CA GLU A 152 15.41 12.50 -21.34
C GLU A 152 16.91 12.24 -21.21
N ARG A 153 17.31 10.96 -21.07
CA ARG A 153 18.72 10.58 -20.97
C ARG A 153 19.53 10.96 -22.21
N VAL A 154 18.96 10.79 -23.40
CA VAL A 154 19.63 11.16 -24.65
C VAL A 154 19.83 12.67 -24.72
N ILE A 155 18.80 13.45 -24.39
CA ILE A 155 18.87 14.92 -24.43
C ILE A 155 19.84 15.43 -23.36
N LEU A 156 19.84 14.85 -22.16
CA LEU A 156 20.79 15.18 -21.10
C LEU A 156 22.25 15.04 -21.58
N GLN A 157 22.55 13.91 -22.23
CA GLN A 157 23.89 13.65 -22.79
C GLN A 157 24.25 14.61 -23.92
N GLN A 158 23.29 15.00 -24.76
CA GLN A 158 23.53 15.89 -25.91
C GLN A 158 23.73 17.35 -25.50
N THR A 159 22.94 17.84 -24.55
CA THR A 159 23.02 19.22 -24.06
C THR A 159 24.21 19.41 -23.11
N GLY A 160 24.67 18.34 -22.46
CA GLY A 160 25.75 18.37 -21.48
C GLY A 160 25.36 19.06 -20.17
N MET A 161 24.06 19.05 -19.85
CA MET A 161 23.56 19.53 -18.56
C MET A 161 23.92 18.53 -17.44
N ASP A 162 24.03 19.05 -16.22
CA ASP A 162 24.56 18.28 -15.08
C ASP A 162 23.57 17.23 -14.55
N ASP A 163 22.26 17.49 -14.67
CA ASP A 163 21.22 16.65 -14.05
C ASP A 163 19.84 16.79 -14.73
N GLU A 164 18.96 15.81 -14.45
CA GLU A 164 17.59 15.71 -14.98
C GLU A 164 16.69 16.87 -14.54
N VAL A 165 16.89 17.43 -13.33
CA VAL A 165 16.08 18.54 -12.81
C VAL A 165 16.35 19.80 -13.62
N SER A 166 17.64 20.13 -13.80
CA SER A 166 18.09 21.24 -14.63
C SER A 166 17.58 21.10 -16.06
N LEU A 167 17.64 19.89 -16.63
CA LEU A 167 17.11 19.61 -17.96
C LEU A 167 15.60 19.83 -18.06
N ARG A 168 14.81 19.30 -17.12
CA ARG A 168 13.35 19.48 -17.11
C ARG A 168 12.94 20.94 -16.93
N HIS A 169 13.74 21.76 -16.25
CA HIS A 169 13.53 23.21 -16.17
C HIS A 169 13.83 23.93 -17.49
N ALA A 170 14.84 23.48 -18.24
CA ALA A 170 15.15 24.01 -19.56
C ALA A 170 14.16 23.54 -20.65
N PHE A 171 13.52 22.38 -20.45
CA PHE A 171 12.57 21.76 -21.36
C PHE A 171 11.19 21.54 -20.69
N PRO A 172 10.51 22.60 -20.24
CA PRO A 172 9.32 22.49 -19.40
C PRO A 172 8.12 21.85 -20.13
N ALA A 173 7.92 22.13 -21.42
CA ALA A 173 6.77 21.62 -22.16
C ALA A 173 6.99 20.23 -22.78
N SER A 174 8.25 19.86 -23.04
CA SER A 174 8.58 18.58 -23.68
C SER A 174 8.98 17.48 -22.70
N LEU A 175 9.66 17.82 -21.60
CA LEU A 175 10.11 16.85 -20.60
C LEU A 175 9.45 17.13 -19.24
N GLY A 176 9.59 18.34 -18.70
CA GLY A 176 9.18 18.66 -17.33
C GLY A 176 7.72 18.35 -17.03
N PHE A 177 6.79 18.81 -17.87
CA PHE A 177 5.36 18.57 -17.69
C PHE A 177 4.98 17.08 -17.71
N VAL A 178 5.60 16.30 -18.60
CA VAL A 178 5.27 14.88 -18.80
C VAL A 178 5.91 14.01 -17.73
N LEU A 179 7.23 14.16 -17.53
CA LEU A 179 8.00 13.28 -16.67
C LEU A 179 7.80 13.57 -15.18
N ASN A 180 7.61 14.83 -14.77
CA ASN A 180 7.27 15.12 -13.37
C ASN A 180 5.93 14.48 -12.98
N ARG A 181 4.97 14.46 -13.91
CA ARG A 181 3.68 13.80 -13.71
C ARG A 181 3.85 12.28 -13.66
N ALA A 182 4.59 11.70 -14.59
CA ALA A 182 4.90 10.27 -14.63
C ALA A 182 5.57 9.80 -13.32
N ASP A 183 6.65 10.47 -12.90
CA ASP A 183 7.40 10.15 -11.70
C ASP A 183 6.55 10.27 -10.44
N THR A 184 5.70 11.29 -10.36
CA THR A 184 4.78 11.47 -9.24
C THR A 184 3.84 10.27 -9.12
N TYR A 185 3.25 9.80 -10.23
CA TYR A 185 2.38 8.64 -10.22
C TYR A 185 3.13 7.36 -9.89
N LEU A 186 4.27 7.11 -10.53
CA LEU A 186 5.09 5.93 -10.30
C LEU A 186 5.52 5.86 -8.83
N ALA A 187 6.03 6.94 -8.26
CA ALA A 187 6.47 6.97 -6.86
C ALA A 187 5.33 6.66 -5.89
N LEU A 188 4.17 7.33 -6.05
CA LEU A 188 3.05 7.17 -5.12
C LEU A 188 2.41 5.78 -5.22
N PHE A 189 2.14 5.31 -6.43
CA PHE A 189 1.46 4.03 -6.62
C PHE A 189 2.37 2.83 -6.36
N ASN A 190 3.66 2.89 -6.71
CA ASN A 190 4.59 1.80 -6.41
C ASN A 190 4.77 1.62 -4.90
N GLU A 191 4.93 2.71 -4.16
CA GLU A 191 5.05 2.62 -2.70
C GLU A 191 3.74 2.11 -2.06
N ALA A 192 2.60 2.62 -2.52
CA ALA A 192 1.29 2.17 -2.03
C ALA A 192 1.05 0.69 -2.31
N ASP A 193 1.39 0.20 -3.50
CA ASP A 193 1.29 -1.22 -3.86
C ASP A 193 2.17 -2.09 -2.99
N MET A 194 3.45 -1.72 -2.81
CA MET A 194 4.38 -2.47 -1.96
C MET A 194 3.86 -2.63 -0.54
N LEU A 195 3.31 -1.55 0.05
CA LEU A 195 2.71 -1.62 1.38
C LEU A 195 1.43 -2.46 1.37
N ALA A 196 0.56 -2.28 0.38
CA ALA A 196 -0.70 -2.99 0.24
C ALA A 196 -0.54 -4.48 -0.08
N GLU A 197 0.64 -4.95 -0.50
CA GLU A 197 0.86 -6.36 -0.81
C GLU A 197 0.46 -7.27 0.34
N ASN A 198 0.91 -6.91 1.55
CA ASN A 198 0.82 -7.73 2.76
C ASN A 198 0.41 -6.92 4.01
N ILE A 199 -0.28 -5.78 3.86
CA ILE A 199 -0.53 -4.81 4.95
C ILE A 199 -1.22 -5.41 6.18
N PHE A 200 -2.00 -6.48 6.01
CA PHE A 200 -2.66 -7.22 7.09
C PHE A 200 -2.21 -8.68 7.20
N LEU A 201 -1.24 -9.13 6.41
CA LEU A 201 -0.94 -10.56 6.23
C LEU A 201 0.21 -11.08 7.08
N SER A 202 0.74 -10.26 7.99
CA SER A 202 1.79 -10.69 8.92
C SER A 202 1.28 -11.81 9.83
N GLU A 203 2.16 -12.75 10.14
CA GLU A 203 1.85 -13.81 11.09
C GLU A 203 1.56 -13.23 12.48
N LYS A 204 0.44 -13.63 13.06
CA LYS A 204 0.04 -13.20 14.41
C LYS A 204 0.69 -14.11 15.43
N THR A 205 1.46 -13.52 16.34
CA THR A 205 2.16 -14.24 17.40
C THR A 205 1.33 -14.22 18.68
N ALA A 206 1.49 -15.26 19.50
CA ALA A 206 0.93 -15.31 20.84
C ALA A 206 1.84 -14.56 21.82
N ASP A 207 1.26 -13.73 22.69
CA ASP A 207 1.99 -13.08 23.80
C ASP A 207 1.55 -13.59 25.19
N LYS A 208 0.53 -14.45 25.25
CA LYS A 208 0.02 -15.06 26.48
C LYS A 208 -0.02 -16.58 26.39
N SER A 209 0.01 -17.21 27.55
CA SER A 209 -0.17 -18.66 27.65
C SER A 209 -0.74 -19.06 29.01
N CYS A 210 -1.30 -20.26 29.07
CA CYS A 210 -1.63 -20.92 30.33
C CYS A 210 -1.20 -22.39 30.29
N LYS A 211 -1.19 -23.02 31.47
CA LYS A 211 -0.94 -24.45 31.61
C LYS A 211 -2.18 -25.16 32.10
N LEU A 212 -2.53 -26.26 31.43
CA LEU A 212 -3.45 -27.27 31.94
C LEU A 212 -2.58 -28.48 32.30
N ASP A 213 -2.21 -28.58 33.57
CA ASP A 213 -1.19 -29.52 34.07
C ASP A 213 0.17 -29.29 33.37
N GLU A 214 0.68 -30.27 32.61
CA GLU A 214 1.91 -30.16 31.83
C GLU A 214 1.73 -29.57 30.42
N PHE A 215 0.48 -29.41 29.95
CA PHE A 215 0.17 -28.96 28.60
C PHE A 215 0.03 -27.44 28.51
N THR A 216 0.80 -26.81 27.63
CA THR A 216 0.74 -25.36 27.36
C THR A 216 -0.31 -25.04 26.31
N VAL A 217 -1.12 -24.01 26.57
CA VAL A 217 -2.05 -23.42 25.60
C VAL A 217 -1.64 -21.96 25.36
N LEU A 218 -1.60 -21.55 24.10
CA LEU A 218 -1.19 -20.21 23.67
C LEU A 218 -2.40 -19.33 23.35
N GLY A 219 -2.31 -18.04 23.67
CA GLY A 219 -3.34 -17.04 23.42
C GLY A 219 -2.76 -15.63 23.34
N GLY A 220 -3.61 -14.60 23.34
CA GLY A 220 -3.17 -13.22 23.14
C GLY A 220 -2.70 -12.95 21.70
N TYR A 221 -3.34 -13.60 20.74
CA TYR A 221 -3.17 -13.29 19.32
C TYR A 221 -3.93 -12.02 19.00
N GLY A 222 -3.32 -11.05 18.31
CA GLY A 222 -4.05 -9.83 17.94
C GLY A 222 -3.25 -8.54 17.97
N SER A 223 -2.00 -8.59 18.43
CA SER A 223 -1.16 -7.39 18.51
C SER A 223 -0.44 -7.16 17.18
N ASP A 224 -0.85 -6.13 16.43
CA ASP A 224 -0.04 -5.60 15.33
C ASP A 224 1.24 -4.95 15.90
N SER A 225 2.37 -5.29 15.30
CA SER A 225 3.68 -4.70 15.60
C SER A 225 3.71 -3.20 15.28
N TYR A 226 4.67 -2.48 15.86
CA TYR A 226 4.93 -1.07 15.52
C TYR A 226 5.14 -0.88 14.01
N THR A 227 5.87 -1.82 13.37
CA THR A 227 6.12 -1.81 11.93
C THR A 227 4.86 -1.97 11.10
N GLU A 228 3.93 -2.84 11.50
CA GLU A 228 2.64 -2.99 10.82
C GLU A 228 1.78 -1.73 10.93
N ARG A 229 1.71 -1.13 12.13
CA ARG A 229 0.96 0.11 12.34
C ARG A 229 1.55 1.28 11.55
N ALA A 230 2.88 1.41 11.55
CA ALA A 230 3.57 2.43 10.76
C ALA A 230 3.32 2.25 9.25
N ALA A 231 3.32 1.02 8.75
CA ALA A 231 2.96 0.73 7.37
C ALA A 231 1.51 1.11 7.03
N GLN A 232 0.56 0.84 7.94
CA GLN A 232 -0.85 1.21 7.78
C GLN A 232 -1.01 2.74 7.72
N ASP A 233 -0.35 3.47 8.63
CA ASP A 233 -0.42 4.93 8.68
C ASP A 233 0.26 5.57 7.45
N ARG A 234 1.39 5.00 6.99
CA ARG A 234 2.05 5.43 5.75
C ARG A 234 1.17 5.20 4.53
N LEU A 235 0.48 4.07 4.45
CA LEU A 235 -0.45 3.80 3.35
C LEU A 235 -1.62 4.79 3.33
N LEU A 236 -2.12 5.21 4.49
CA LEU A 236 -3.14 6.26 4.59
C LEU A 236 -2.63 7.62 4.12
N GLU A 237 -1.38 7.95 4.45
CA GLU A 237 -0.75 9.18 3.97
C GLU A 237 -0.64 9.17 2.43
N LEU A 238 -0.15 8.08 1.86
CA LEU A 238 -0.05 7.89 0.40
C LEU A 238 -1.43 7.98 -0.26
N ALA A 239 -2.45 7.32 0.30
CA ALA A 239 -3.82 7.39 -0.21
C ALA A 239 -4.37 8.83 -0.20
N GLY A 240 -4.04 9.62 0.83
CA GLY A 240 -4.39 11.04 0.87
C GLY A 240 -3.67 11.88 -0.20
N ARG A 241 -2.41 11.57 -0.50
CA ARG A 241 -1.68 12.20 -1.60
C ARG A 241 -2.28 11.81 -2.95
N ILE A 242 -2.64 10.56 -3.15
CA ILE A 242 -3.28 10.06 -4.37
C ILE A 242 -4.65 10.74 -4.57
N ASP A 243 -5.46 10.85 -3.52
CA ASP A 243 -6.75 11.56 -3.59
C ASP A 243 -6.56 13.05 -3.98
N SER A 244 -5.47 13.69 -3.55
CA SER A 244 -5.17 15.06 -3.97
C SER A 244 -4.90 15.19 -5.46
N LEU A 245 -4.42 14.14 -6.14
CA LEU A 245 -4.23 14.12 -7.60
C LEU A 245 -5.56 14.13 -8.36
N LEU A 246 -6.65 13.71 -7.72
CA LEU A 246 -8.01 13.76 -8.27
C LEU A 246 -8.67 15.14 -8.07
N SER A 247 -8.08 16.00 -7.23
CA SER A 247 -8.65 17.30 -6.88
C SER A 247 -7.79 18.44 -7.41
N ASP A 248 -8.40 19.51 -7.94
CA ASP A 248 -7.67 20.75 -8.28
C ASP A 248 -7.15 21.52 -7.03
N LYS A 249 -7.11 20.89 -5.85
CA LYS A 249 -6.75 21.53 -4.58
C LYS A 249 -5.33 21.11 -4.15
N PRO A 250 -4.44 22.07 -3.82
CA PRO A 250 -3.16 21.76 -3.22
C PRO A 250 -3.36 21.12 -1.83
N PHE A 251 -2.57 20.09 -1.54
CA PHE A 251 -2.60 19.36 -0.27
C PHE A 251 -2.25 20.29 0.90
N THR A 252 -3.03 20.20 1.99
CA THR A 252 -2.71 20.79 3.29
C THR A 252 -2.50 19.68 4.31
N TYR A 253 -1.40 19.77 5.07
CA TYR A 253 -1.18 18.88 6.20
C TYR A 253 -2.35 19.01 7.19
N PRO A 254 -2.93 17.90 7.67
CA PRO A 254 -3.80 17.98 8.85
C PRO A 254 -2.97 18.52 10.01
N ALA A 255 -3.45 19.60 10.64
CA ALA A 255 -2.81 20.17 11.81
C ALA A 255 -2.75 19.10 12.92
N GLY A 256 -1.56 18.54 13.17
CA GLY A 256 -1.36 17.52 14.21
C GLY A 256 -0.24 16.51 13.96
N SER A 257 0.38 16.43 12.77
CA SER A 257 1.42 15.42 12.48
C SER A 257 2.86 15.93 12.48
N ILE A 258 3.13 17.08 13.11
CA ILE A 258 4.50 17.53 13.43
C ILE A 258 4.56 17.89 14.92
N GLU A 259 4.53 16.88 15.77
CA GLU A 259 5.14 16.97 17.10
C GLU A 259 6.32 16.00 17.15
N SER A 260 7.47 16.45 16.66
CA SER A 260 8.78 16.27 17.30
C SER A 260 9.88 16.58 16.30
N GLY A 261 10.68 17.62 16.56
CA GLY A 261 11.93 17.83 15.83
C GLY A 261 12.38 19.26 15.59
N GLN A 262 12.05 20.23 16.46
CA GLN A 262 12.98 21.34 16.65
C GLN A 262 14.11 20.86 17.55
N VAL A 263 15.35 20.82 17.05
CA VAL A 263 16.53 21.30 17.80
C VAL A 263 17.64 21.68 16.82
N GLY A 264 18.14 22.92 16.94
CA GLY A 264 19.57 23.27 16.81
C GLY A 264 20.10 23.56 15.42
#